data_AF-A0A9Q1C9M0-F1
#
_entry.id   AF-A0A9Q1C9M0-F1
#
_cell.length_a   1.000
_cell.length_b   1.000
_cell.length_c   1.000
_cell.angle_alpha   90.00
_cell.angle_beta   90.00
_cell.angle_gamma   90.00
#
_symmetry.space_group_name_H-M   'P 1'
#
loop_
_entity.id
_entity.type
_entity.pdbx_description
1 polymer ?
#
loop_
_entity_poly.entity_id
_entity_poly.type
_entity_poly.pdbx_seq_one_letter_code
_entity_poly.pdbx_strand_id
1 'polypeptide(L)'
;MGYIFASVVITAYLVCLPPVHCMITKDTGVCGSTKSCYSIPDGCNPDVAGSCRAFSSWSLTADNTSLLINLWSNTTTYIALGFSKSGEMKDSDVYACTFDMEVLRSRNEEDENDNFPQELIGVTNPSVMFDQGIISCSFLRVLENDTYDDTFFDLTCPNKYTPILAWGGAVRDSRIFEHTDRGHGHEEISFDERCSSGNGLHPSTKLHGPVIFFALLSSFLVIFFQ
;
A
#
# COMPACT_ATOMS: atom_id res chain seq x y z
N MET A 1 -30.44 -45.73 2.44
CA MET A 1 -29.07 -45.34 2.05
C MET A 1 -29.07 -43.83 1.87
N GLY A 2 -28.74 -43.08 2.93
CA GLY A 2 -28.73 -41.62 2.91
C GLY A 2 -27.29 -41.11 2.95
N TYR A 3 -26.90 -40.32 1.96
CA TYR A 3 -25.60 -39.66 1.90
C TYR A 3 -25.67 -38.37 2.72
N ILE A 4 -24.84 -38.27 3.75
CA ILE A 4 -24.65 -37.05 4.55
C ILE A 4 -23.60 -36.21 3.81
N PHE A 5 -24.02 -35.07 3.26
CA PHE A 5 -23.10 -34.03 2.79
C PHE A 5 -22.58 -33.26 4.01
N ALA A 6 -21.28 -33.40 4.30
CA ALA A 6 -20.59 -32.56 5.27
C ALA A 6 -20.17 -31.25 4.57
N SER A 7 -20.89 -30.17 4.82
CA SER A 7 -20.49 -28.83 4.41
C SER A 7 -19.32 -28.36 5.27
N VAL A 8 -18.16 -28.14 4.65
CA VAL A 8 -16.99 -27.54 5.30
C VAL A 8 -17.23 -26.04 5.42
N VAL A 9 -17.59 -25.58 6.61
CA VAL A 9 -17.62 -24.15 6.94
C VAL A 9 -16.19 -23.75 7.31
N ILE A 10 -15.53 -22.98 6.45
CA ILE A 10 -14.24 -22.36 6.75
C ILE A 10 -14.53 -21.16 7.66
N THR A 11 -14.59 -21.37 8.96
CA THR A 11 -14.48 -20.29 9.94
C THR A 11 -13.03 -19.86 10.01
N ALA A 12 -12.75 -18.58 9.75
CA ALA A 12 -11.45 -17.97 10.01
C ALA A 12 -11.19 -18.02 11.53
N TYR A 13 -10.45 -19.04 11.97
CA TYR A 13 -9.97 -19.11 13.35
C TYR A 13 -8.76 -18.20 13.50
N LEU A 14 -8.79 -17.33 14.50
CA LEU A 14 -7.62 -16.66 15.04
C LEU A 14 -6.70 -17.75 15.64
N VAL A 15 -5.72 -18.22 14.86
CA VAL A 15 -4.78 -19.24 15.34
C VAL A 15 -3.70 -18.53 16.16
N CYS A 16 -3.86 -18.51 17.48
CA CYS A 16 -2.83 -18.10 18.42
C CYS A 16 -2.22 -19.36 19.06
N LEU A 17 -1.14 -19.88 18.51
CA LEU A 17 -0.37 -21.01 19.07
C LEU A 17 0.88 -20.49 19.79
N PRO A 18 1.08 -20.67 21.09
CA PRO A 18 2.35 -20.27 21.72
C PRO A 18 3.53 -21.08 21.12
N PRO A 19 4.64 -20.46 20.69
CA PRO A 19 5.04 -19.05 20.81
C PRO A 19 4.87 -18.32 19.47
N VAL A 20 3.66 -17.92 19.09
CA VAL A 20 3.44 -17.15 17.85
C VAL A 20 3.12 -15.70 18.17
N HIS A 21 4.02 -14.85 17.69
CA HIS A 21 3.72 -13.55 17.10
C HIS A 21 2.37 -13.66 16.38
N CYS A 22 1.35 -12.99 16.90
CA CYS A 22 0.20 -12.66 16.06
C CYS A 22 0.78 -11.78 14.97
N MET A 23 0.90 -12.29 13.74
CA MET A 23 0.98 -11.44 12.56
C MET A 23 -0.45 -11.23 12.10
N ILE A 24 -0.84 -10.00 11.74
CA ILE A 24 -2.02 -9.80 10.89
C ILE A 24 -1.76 -10.70 9.70
N THR A 25 -2.66 -11.67 9.50
CA THR A 25 -2.54 -12.65 8.43
C THR A 25 -2.31 -11.92 7.12
N LYS A 26 -1.08 -12.09 6.62
CA LYS A 26 -0.56 -11.88 5.28
C LYS A 26 -1.60 -11.30 4.33
N ASP A 27 -1.31 -10.13 3.77
CA ASP A 27 -2.00 -9.55 2.63
C ASP A 27 -2.17 -10.62 1.51
N THR A 28 -3.30 -11.34 1.55
CA THR A 28 -3.56 -12.55 0.76
C THR A 28 -4.04 -12.13 -0.63
N GLY A 29 -3.09 -11.69 -1.44
CA GLY A 29 -3.32 -11.30 -2.83
C GLY A 29 -2.00 -11.20 -3.55
N VAL A 30 -2.04 -11.18 -4.88
CA VAL A 30 -0.84 -11.01 -5.71
C VAL A 30 -0.87 -9.59 -6.26
N CYS A 31 0.17 -8.81 -5.91
CA CYS A 31 0.38 -7.48 -6.47
C CYS A 31 0.38 -7.56 -8.00
N GLY A 32 -0.38 -6.69 -8.65
CA GLY A 32 -0.50 -6.68 -10.10
C GLY A 32 -1.57 -7.64 -10.66
N SER A 33 -2.26 -8.40 -9.82
CA SER A 33 -3.31 -9.34 -10.24
C SER A 33 -4.62 -9.16 -9.49
N THR A 34 -4.59 -9.20 -8.16
CA THR A 34 -5.80 -9.12 -7.33
C THR A 34 -5.83 -7.88 -6.45
N LYS A 35 -4.76 -7.08 -6.50
CA LYS A 35 -4.56 -5.87 -5.75
C LYS A 35 -3.47 -5.03 -6.41
N SER A 36 -3.55 -3.74 -6.21
CA SER A 36 -2.47 -2.80 -6.51
C SER A 36 -1.52 -2.71 -5.33
N CYS A 37 -0.25 -2.45 -5.60
CA CYS A 37 0.76 -2.34 -4.55
C CYS A 37 1.76 -1.24 -4.87
N TYR A 38 2.27 -0.62 -3.82
CA TYR A 38 3.40 0.28 -3.88
C TYR A 38 4.37 -0.10 -2.75
N SER A 39 5.65 -0.26 -3.09
CA SER A 39 6.63 -0.82 -2.17
C SER A 39 7.98 -0.16 -2.30
N ILE A 40 8.73 -0.12 -1.20
CA ILE A 40 10.03 0.53 -1.12
C ILE A 40 11.03 -0.46 -0.51
N PRO A 41 12.08 -0.88 -1.23
CA PRO A 41 12.33 -0.62 -2.65
C PRO A 41 11.26 -1.22 -3.58
N ASP A 42 11.13 -0.66 -4.78
CA ASP A 42 10.18 -1.13 -5.79
C ASP A 42 10.25 -2.65 -6.00
N GLY A 43 9.09 -3.30 -5.97
CA GLY A 43 8.97 -4.74 -6.22
C GLY A 43 9.44 -5.64 -5.06
N CYS A 44 9.81 -5.08 -3.91
CA CYS A 44 10.11 -5.88 -2.72
C CYS A 44 8.90 -6.68 -2.23
N ASN A 45 9.17 -7.75 -1.47
CA ASN A 45 8.14 -8.62 -0.90
C ASN A 45 8.11 -8.50 0.64
N PRO A 46 7.03 -7.96 1.25
CA PRO A 46 6.97 -7.76 2.70
C PRO A 46 7.01 -9.09 3.50
N ASP A 47 6.72 -10.23 2.87
CA ASP A 47 6.86 -11.55 3.50
C ASP A 47 8.32 -12.03 3.59
N VAL A 48 9.22 -11.41 2.82
CA VAL A 48 10.65 -11.72 2.84
C VAL A 48 11.34 -10.74 3.77
N ALA A 49 11.77 -11.25 4.93
CA ALA A 49 12.43 -10.47 5.97
C ALA A 49 13.56 -9.60 5.40
N GLY A 50 13.51 -8.30 5.68
CA GLY A 50 14.50 -7.32 5.25
C GLY A 50 14.41 -6.91 3.77
N SER A 51 13.48 -7.44 2.98
CA SER A 51 13.37 -7.06 1.57
C SER A 51 12.68 -5.71 1.38
N CYS A 52 11.70 -5.39 2.23
CA CYS A 52 10.97 -4.12 2.20
C CYS A 52 11.34 -3.23 3.39
N ARG A 53 11.35 -1.92 3.15
CA ARG A 53 11.33 -0.87 4.19
C ARG A 53 9.91 -0.40 4.46
N ALA A 54 9.12 -0.22 3.41
CA ALA A 54 7.72 0.15 3.49
C ALA A 54 6.94 -0.49 2.34
N PHE A 55 5.67 -0.78 2.58
CA PHE A 55 4.79 -1.44 1.64
C PHE A 55 3.35 -0.97 1.88
N SER A 56 2.63 -0.74 0.80
CA SER A 56 1.18 -0.56 0.81
C SER A 56 0.56 -1.39 -0.31
N SER A 57 -0.63 -1.93 -0.03
CA SER A 57 -1.49 -2.51 -1.04
C SER A 57 -2.92 -2.06 -0.87
N TRP A 58 -3.67 -2.09 -1.96
CA TRP A 58 -5.10 -1.82 -1.94
C TRP A 58 -5.84 -2.66 -2.98
N SER A 59 -7.10 -2.96 -2.68
CA SER A 59 -8.03 -3.65 -3.57
C SER A 59 -9.45 -3.18 -3.30
N LEU A 60 -10.31 -3.16 -4.31
CA LEU A 60 -11.72 -2.89 -4.12
C LEU A 60 -12.39 -3.99 -3.29
N THR A 61 -13.32 -3.60 -2.44
CA THR A 61 -14.28 -4.52 -1.82
C THR A 61 -15.22 -5.10 -2.88
N ALA A 62 -15.84 -6.25 -2.60
CA ALA A 62 -16.70 -6.94 -3.56
C ALA A 62 -17.91 -6.11 -4.03
N ASP A 63 -18.37 -5.15 -3.22
CA ASP A 63 -19.43 -4.20 -3.54
C ASP A 63 -18.93 -2.93 -4.25
N ASN A 64 -17.61 -2.79 -4.45
CA ASN A 64 -16.94 -1.66 -5.10
C ASN A 64 -17.21 -0.29 -4.45
N THR A 65 -17.45 -0.25 -3.14
CA THR A 65 -17.70 0.99 -2.40
C THR A 65 -16.47 1.46 -1.62
N SER A 66 -15.55 0.54 -1.30
CA SER A 66 -14.41 0.80 -0.43
C SER A 66 -13.13 0.15 -0.94
N LEU A 67 -12.00 0.67 -0.49
CA LEU A 67 -10.68 0.04 -0.62
C LEU A 67 -10.33 -0.66 0.68
N LEU A 68 -9.93 -1.93 0.58
CA LEU A 68 -9.14 -2.58 1.62
C LEU A 68 -7.69 -2.13 1.46
N ILE A 69 -7.22 -1.30 2.38
CA ILE A 69 -5.85 -0.79 2.40
C ILE A 69 -5.06 -1.59 3.42
N ASN A 70 -3.86 -2.02 3.05
CA ASN A 70 -2.88 -2.61 3.95
C ASN A 70 -1.61 -1.77 3.93
N LEU A 71 -1.02 -1.52 5.10
CA LEU A 71 0.30 -0.91 5.25
C LEU A 71 1.21 -1.81 6.06
N TRP A 72 2.48 -1.79 5.71
CA TRP A 72 3.53 -2.49 6.42
C TRP A 72 4.81 -1.67 6.39
N SER A 73 5.52 -1.58 7.50
CA SER A 73 6.86 -1.00 7.54
C SER A 73 7.68 -1.51 8.71
N ASN A 74 8.98 -1.65 8.49
CA ASN A 74 9.96 -1.85 9.55
C ASN A 74 10.28 -0.50 10.21
N THR A 75 9.42 -0.11 11.14
CA THR A 75 9.46 1.17 11.85
C THR A 75 8.89 1.03 13.25
N THR A 76 9.39 1.82 14.19
CA THR A 76 8.96 1.78 15.60
C THR A 76 7.90 2.83 15.95
N THR A 77 7.47 3.68 15.01
CA THR A 77 6.58 4.80 15.33
C THR A 77 5.32 4.87 14.46
N TYR A 78 5.45 5.10 13.16
CA TYR A 78 4.30 5.05 12.25
C TYR A 78 4.70 4.72 10.80
N ILE A 79 3.70 4.27 10.02
CA ILE A 79 3.71 4.20 8.55
C ILE A 79 2.46 4.91 8.04
N ALA A 80 2.59 5.71 6.98
CA ALA A 80 1.51 6.45 6.38
C ALA A 80 1.44 6.25 4.87
N LEU A 81 0.21 6.24 4.34
CA LEU A 81 -0.12 6.35 2.93
C LEU A 81 -0.83 7.67 2.69
N GLY A 82 -0.34 8.44 1.72
CA GLY A 82 -1.01 9.64 1.22
C GLY A 82 -1.49 9.47 -0.22
N PHE A 83 -2.65 10.03 -0.51
CA PHE A 83 -3.16 10.27 -1.86
C PHE A 83 -2.79 11.71 -2.23
N SER A 84 -1.75 11.89 -3.04
CA SER A 84 -1.22 13.22 -3.39
C SER A 84 -1.67 13.65 -4.78
N LYS A 85 -2.13 14.90 -4.92
CA LYS A 85 -2.38 15.53 -6.23
C LYS A 85 -1.09 16.03 -6.90
N SER A 86 -0.02 16.26 -6.13
CA SER A 86 1.23 16.84 -6.61
C SER A 86 2.38 15.84 -6.73
N GLY A 87 2.22 14.64 -6.17
CA GLY A 87 3.32 13.68 -5.95
C GLY A 87 4.24 14.06 -4.79
N GLU A 88 3.99 15.18 -4.12
CA GLU A 88 4.69 15.66 -2.93
C GLU A 88 3.83 15.48 -1.67
N MET A 89 4.42 15.76 -0.50
CA MET A 89 3.71 15.66 0.77
C MET A 89 2.55 16.67 0.86
N LYS A 90 2.71 17.88 0.34
CA LYS A 90 1.64 18.88 0.24
C LYS A 90 0.47 18.37 -0.61
N ASP A 91 -0.69 18.97 -0.41
CA ASP A 91 -1.92 18.64 -1.12
C ASP A 91 -2.23 17.12 -1.13
N SER A 92 -2.12 16.49 0.06
CA SER A 92 -2.39 15.05 0.23
C SER A 92 -3.45 14.75 1.30
N ASP A 93 -4.31 13.76 1.04
CA ASP A 93 -5.17 13.08 2.04
C ASP A 93 -4.42 11.86 2.58
N VAL A 94 -4.16 11.82 3.90
CA VAL A 94 -3.15 10.96 4.50
C VAL A 94 -3.75 10.09 5.60
N TYR A 95 -3.43 8.80 5.56
CA TYR A 95 -3.82 7.79 6.53
C TYR A 95 -2.57 7.14 7.12
N ALA A 96 -2.46 7.13 8.45
CA ALA A 96 -1.29 6.62 9.16
C ALA A 96 -1.66 5.57 10.19
N CYS A 97 -0.84 4.54 10.31
CA CYS A 97 -0.92 3.54 11.35
C CYS A 97 0.23 3.73 12.34
N THR A 98 -0.09 3.83 13.63
CA THR A 98 0.87 4.19 14.68
C THR A 98 1.21 3.00 15.58
N PHE A 99 2.32 3.12 16.31
CA PHE A 99 2.73 2.14 17.32
C PHE A 99 1.72 2.04 18.49
N ASP A 100 0.93 3.08 18.72
CA ASP A 100 -0.17 3.10 19.69
C ASP A 100 -1.42 2.33 19.21
N MET A 101 -1.29 1.60 18.10
CA MET A 101 -2.33 0.77 17.49
C MET A 101 -3.54 1.57 16.98
N GLU A 102 -3.31 2.81 16.54
CA GLU A 102 -4.34 3.69 15.99
C GLU A 102 -4.17 3.85 14.48
N VAL A 103 -5.30 4.02 13.77
CA VAL A 103 -5.33 4.60 12.43
C VAL A 103 -5.70 6.07 12.57
N LEU A 104 -4.86 6.95 12.05
CA LEU A 104 -5.06 8.39 12.06
C LEU A 104 -5.31 8.88 10.64
N ARG A 105 -6.20 9.86 10.49
CA ARG A 105 -6.39 10.60 9.25
C ARG A 105 -5.89 12.01 9.42
N SER A 106 -5.35 12.56 8.34
CA SER A 106 -4.82 13.91 8.31
C SER A 106 -4.81 14.46 6.89
N ARG A 107 -4.72 15.78 6.79
CA ARG A 107 -4.65 16.52 5.54
C ARG A 107 -3.37 17.34 5.55
N ASN A 108 -2.63 17.29 4.45
CA ASN A 108 -1.56 18.24 4.21
C ASN A 108 -2.07 19.33 3.27
N GLU A 109 -1.93 20.60 3.65
CA GLU A 109 -2.41 21.74 2.85
C GLU A 109 -1.63 21.90 1.54
N GLU A 110 -2.15 22.72 0.62
CA GLU A 110 -1.60 22.85 -0.74
C GLU A 110 -0.20 23.51 -0.76
N ASP A 111 0.03 24.46 0.15
CA ASP A 111 1.26 25.25 0.21
C ASP A 111 2.19 24.86 1.36
N GLU A 112 1.80 23.88 2.19
CA GLU A 112 2.53 23.47 3.39
C GLU A 112 2.77 21.97 3.45
N ASN A 113 3.90 21.57 4.04
CA ASN A 113 4.18 20.16 4.38
C ASN A 113 3.71 19.83 5.80
N ASP A 114 2.76 20.61 6.31
CA ASP A 114 2.23 20.46 7.65
C ASP A 114 1.06 19.50 7.66
N ASN A 115 1.07 18.61 8.64
CA ASN A 115 0.05 17.59 8.78
C ASN A 115 -1.05 18.05 9.74
N PHE A 116 -2.26 18.26 9.25
CA PHE A 116 -3.41 18.68 10.05
C PHE A 116 -4.30 17.47 10.36
N PRO A 117 -4.44 17.07 11.64
CA PRO A 117 -5.32 15.96 12.02
C PRO A 117 -6.75 16.18 11.54
N GLN A 118 -7.37 15.12 11.02
CA GLN A 118 -8.76 15.10 10.59
C GLN A 118 -9.52 14.03 11.37
N GLU A 119 -10.84 14.16 11.41
CA GLU A 119 -11.69 13.07 11.89
C GLU A 119 -11.54 11.85 10.98
N LEU A 120 -11.50 10.65 11.57
CA LEU A 120 -11.35 9.37 10.88
C LEU A 120 -12.66 8.93 10.20
N ILE A 121 -13.27 9.83 9.43
CA ILE A 121 -14.50 9.56 8.68
C ILE A 121 -14.21 8.66 7.48
N GLY A 122 -15.21 7.88 7.06
CA GLY A 122 -15.10 7.01 5.89
C GLY A 122 -14.16 5.81 6.07
N VAL A 123 -13.60 5.60 7.27
CA VAL A 123 -12.75 4.45 7.59
C VAL A 123 -13.47 3.48 8.51
N THR A 124 -13.39 2.19 8.21
CA THR A 124 -13.98 1.12 9.03
C THR A 124 -13.02 -0.06 9.19
N ASN A 125 -13.29 -0.89 10.19
CA ASN A 125 -12.50 -2.08 10.52
C ASN A 125 -10.98 -1.83 10.63
N PRO A 126 -10.53 -0.77 11.34
CA PRO A 126 -9.10 -0.57 11.55
C PRO A 126 -8.54 -1.72 12.38
N SER A 127 -7.42 -2.28 11.91
CA SER A 127 -6.65 -3.30 12.60
C SER A 127 -5.19 -2.92 12.50
N VAL A 128 -4.58 -2.57 13.63
CA VAL A 128 -3.17 -2.19 13.69
C VAL A 128 -2.44 -3.15 14.61
N MET A 129 -1.23 -3.49 14.24
CA MET A 129 -0.35 -4.37 14.97
C MET A 129 1.05 -3.80 14.98
N PHE A 130 1.64 -3.80 16.17
CA PHE A 130 3.04 -3.47 16.36
C PHE A 130 3.74 -4.65 17.03
N ASP A 131 4.72 -5.22 16.33
CA ASP A 131 5.47 -6.37 16.83
C ASP A 131 6.92 -6.33 16.35
N GLN A 132 7.85 -6.48 17.30
CA GLN A 132 9.30 -6.46 17.04
C GLN A 132 9.82 -5.33 16.14
N GLY A 133 9.26 -4.11 16.25
CA GLY A 133 9.68 -2.97 15.42
C GLY A 133 9.07 -2.95 14.03
N ILE A 134 8.04 -3.75 13.78
CA ILE A 134 7.25 -3.76 12.56
C ILE A 134 5.85 -3.25 12.88
N ILE A 135 5.38 -2.26 12.12
CA ILE A 135 3.97 -1.88 12.10
C ILE A 135 3.33 -2.52 10.87
N SER A 136 2.23 -3.22 11.10
CA SER A 136 1.34 -3.75 10.07
C SER A 136 -0.08 -3.29 10.37
N CYS A 137 -0.80 -2.83 9.37
CA CYS A 137 -2.20 -2.48 9.56
C CYS A 137 -3.05 -2.72 8.33
N SER A 138 -4.34 -2.86 8.57
CA SER A 138 -5.37 -2.87 7.54
C SER A 138 -6.59 -2.06 7.97
N PHE A 139 -7.27 -1.48 7.00
CA PHE A 139 -8.54 -0.79 7.20
C PHE A 139 -9.30 -0.70 5.89
N LEU A 140 -10.61 -0.51 5.98
CA LEU A 140 -11.45 -0.17 4.84
C LEU A 140 -11.60 1.34 4.76
N ARG A 141 -11.43 1.93 3.58
CA ARG A 141 -11.71 3.34 3.30
C ARG A 141 -12.74 3.42 2.17
N VAL A 142 -13.86 4.10 2.38
CA VAL A 142 -14.82 4.36 1.29
C VAL A 142 -14.14 5.14 0.16
N LEU A 143 -14.57 4.93 -1.09
CA LEU A 143 -13.97 5.60 -2.25
C LEU A 143 -14.27 7.10 -2.26
N GLU A 144 -15.51 7.45 -1.96
CA GLU A 144 -16.01 8.81 -1.80
C GLU A 144 -16.79 8.92 -0.50
N ASN A 145 -16.89 10.14 0.03
CA ASN A 145 -17.68 10.43 1.20
C ASN A 145 -18.67 11.55 0.84
N ASP A 146 -19.94 11.37 1.17
CA ASP A 146 -21.03 12.30 0.84
C ASP A 146 -21.12 13.48 1.83
N THR A 147 -20.36 13.43 2.93
CA THR A 147 -20.17 14.57 3.80
C THR A 147 -19.39 15.65 3.05
N TYR A 148 -19.78 16.92 3.18
CA TYR A 148 -19.07 18.09 2.64
C TYR A 148 -17.69 18.31 3.32
N ASP A 149 -16.82 17.31 3.30
CA ASP A 149 -15.43 17.36 3.74
C ASP A 149 -14.54 17.45 2.50
N ASP A 150 -14.08 18.66 2.17
CA ASP A 150 -13.18 18.93 1.04
C ASP A 150 -11.76 18.39 1.25
N THR A 151 -11.44 17.94 2.47
CA THR A 151 -10.17 17.26 2.79
C THR A 151 -10.23 15.75 2.50
N PHE A 152 -11.41 15.18 2.23
CA PHE A 152 -11.59 13.77 1.90
C PHE A 152 -11.48 13.58 0.39
N PHE A 153 -10.42 12.92 -0.06
CA PHE A 153 -10.20 12.79 -1.51
C PHE A 153 -11.14 11.76 -2.12
N ASP A 154 -11.88 12.17 -3.14
CA ASP A 154 -12.70 11.26 -3.94
C ASP A 154 -11.79 10.38 -4.81
N LEU A 155 -11.74 9.08 -4.49
CA LEU A 155 -10.95 8.08 -5.20
C LEU A 155 -11.74 7.38 -6.32
N THR A 156 -13.00 7.76 -6.55
CA THR A 156 -13.79 7.21 -7.64
C THR A 156 -13.23 7.64 -8.99
N CYS A 157 -13.45 6.79 -10.00
CA CYS A 157 -13.14 7.13 -11.38
C CYS A 157 -13.88 8.41 -11.84
N PRO A 158 -13.21 9.36 -12.54
CA PRO A 158 -11.89 9.24 -13.18
C PRO A 158 -10.73 9.85 -12.38
N ASN A 159 -10.90 10.12 -11.08
CA ASN A 159 -9.88 10.80 -10.27
C ASN A 159 -8.61 9.97 -10.16
N LYS A 160 -7.45 10.64 -10.14
CA LYS A 160 -6.14 10.01 -10.03
C LYS A 160 -5.28 10.77 -9.02
N TYR A 161 -4.41 10.03 -8.35
CA TYR A 161 -3.48 10.57 -7.36
C TYR A 161 -2.17 9.78 -7.40
N THR A 162 -1.09 10.39 -6.94
CA THR A 162 0.18 9.71 -6.69
C THR A 162 0.18 9.11 -5.29
N PRO A 163 0.43 7.79 -5.12
CA PRO A 163 0.64 7.20 -3.80
C PRO A 163 1.96 7.71 -3.21
N ILE A 164 1.92 8.19 -1.98
CA ILE A 164 3.13 8.54 -1.21
C ILE A 164 3.18 7.74 0.08
N LEU A 165 4.36 7.27 0.46
CA LEU A 165 4.62 6.56 1.72
C LEU A 165 5.60 7.34 2.57
N ALA A 166 5.35 7.37 3.87
CA ALA A 166 6.22 7.99 4.87
C ALA A 166 6.24 7.14 6.15
N TRP A 167 7.40 6.94 6.76
CA TRP A 167 7.50 6.14 7.98
C TRP A 167 8.61 6.59 8.92
N GLY A 168 8.47 6.16 10.18
CA GLY A 168 9.35 6.57 11.27
C GLY A 168 9.05 7.99 11.73
N GLY A 169 9.95 8.61 12.49
CA GLY A 169 9.69 9.91 13.10
C GLY A 169 9.02 9.78 14.48
N ALA A 170 8.16 10.71 14.85
CA ALA A 170 7.48 10.73 16.15
C ALA A 170 5.96 10.78 16.03
N VAL A 171 5.27 10.26 17.05
CA VAL A 171 3.82 10.42 17.24
C VAL A 171 3.63 11.06 18.62
N ARG A 172 2.82 12.12 18.71
CA ARG A 172 2.44 12.77 19.98
C ARG A 172 1.01 13.28 19.85
N ASP A 173 0.22 13.12 20.92
CA ASP A 173 -1.16 13.63 20.99
C ASP A 173 -2.02 13.23 19.76
N SER A 174 -1.93 11.96 19.35
CA SER A 174 -2.58 11.41 18.15
C SER A 174 -2.31 12.19 16.85
N ARG A 175 -1.11 12.79 16.75
CA ARG A 175 -0.59 13.44 15.54
C ARG A 175 0.76 12.83 15.16
N ILE A 176 0.94 12.62 13.86
CA ILE A 176 2.23 12.23 13.29
C ILE A 176 3.09 13.46 13.02
N PHE A 177 4.38 13.35 13.29
CA PHE A 177 5.38 14.38 13.04
C PHE A 177 6.29 13.98 11.88
N GLU A 178 7.29 14.80 11.55
CA GLU A 178 8.23 14.55 10.47
C GLU A 178 8.74 13.10 10.45
N HIS A 179 8.49 12.41 9.34
CA HIS A 179 8.95 11.05 9.08
C HIS A 179 10.48 11.01 8.96
N THR A 180 11.09 9.87 9.23
CA THR A 180 12.55 9.71 9.02
C THR A 180 12.87 9.26 7.59
N ASP A 181 11.91 8.68 6.87
CA ASP A 181 12.12 8.13 5.52
C ASP A 181 10.79 8.14 4.75
N ARG A 182 10.88 8.12 3.40
CA ARG A 182 9.73 8.31 2.51
C ARG A 182 9.96 7.71 1.12
N GLY A 183 8.88 7.57 0.36
CA GLY A 183 8.90 7.35 -1.09
C GLY A 183 7.59 7.77 -1.74
N HIS A 184 7.61 7.96 -3.05
CA HIS A 184 6.44 8.36 -3.83
C HIS A 184 6.37 7.56 -5.13
N GLY A 185 5.16 7.33 -5.61
CA GLY A 185 4.91 6.78 -6.93
C GLY A 185 5.45 7.69 -8.03
N HIS A 186 5.79 7.10 -9.18
CA HIS A 186 6.33 7.84 -10.33
C HIS A 186 5.26 8.45 -11.24
N GLU A 187 3.98 8.12 -11.02
CA GLU A 187 2.85 8.57 -11.82
C GLU A 187 1.57 8.64 -10.99
N GLU A 188 0.59 9.37 -11.50
CA GLU A 188 -0.78 9.36 -10.96
C GLU A 188 -1.51 8.10 -11.42
N ILE A 189 -2.22 7.47 -10.49
CA ILE A 189 -2.97 6.23 -10.75
C ILE A 189 -4.42 6.39 -10.27
N SER A 190 -5.32 5.61 -10.88
CA SER A 190 -6.65 5.41 -10.31
C SER A 190 -6.55 4.39 -9.19
N PHE A 191 -7.07 4.75 -8.01
CA PHE A 191 -7.23 3.80 -6.91
C PHE A 191 -8.50 2.96 -7.06
N ASP A 192 -9.47 3.46 -7.84
CA ASP A 192 -10.61 2.70 -8.31
C ASP A 192 -10.23 1.83 -9.52
N GLU A 193 -10.16 0.51 -9.29
CA GLU A 193 -9.74 -0.49 -10.28
C GLU A 193 -10.72 -0.60 -11.46
N ARG A 194 -11.94 -0.04 -11.35
CA ARG A 194 -12.93 -0.02 -12.45
C ARG A 194 -12.44 0.80 -13.66
N CYS A 195 -11.53 1.74 -13.45
CA CYS A 195 -10.87 2.53 -14.50
C CYS A 195 -9.97 1.69 -15.41
N SER A 196 -9.59 0.48 -15.00
CA SER A 196 -8.67 -0.41 -15.73
C SER A 196 -9.38 -1.34 -16.73
N SER A 197 -10.65 -1.06 -17.08
CA SER A 197 -11.57 -1.91 -17.87
C SER A 197 -11.21 -2.09 -19.36
N GLY A 198 -9.93 -1.99 -19.71
CA GLY A 198 -9.38 -2.45 -20.98
C GLY A 198 -8.02 -3.11 -20.82
N ASN A 199 -7.96 -4.41 -20.52
CA ASN A 199 -6.78 -5.31 -20.61
C ASN A 199 -5.41 -4.68 -20.23
N GLY A 200 -5.39 -3.74 -19.30
CA GLY A 200 -4.22 -2.98 -18.90
C GLY A 200 -3.73 -3.54 -17.59
N LEU A 201 -2.46 -3.94 -17.55
CA LEU A 201 -1.78 -4.32 -16.32
C LEU A 201 -2.06 -3.29 -15.23
N HIS A 202 -2.45 -3.81 -14.05
CA HIS A 202 -2.33 -3.10 -12.78
C HIS A 202 -0.97 -2.40 -12.70
N PRO A 203 -0.85 -1.27 -11.97
CA PRO A 203 0.44 -0.68 -11.66
C PRO A 203 1.22 -1.61 -10.71
N SER A 204 1.79 -2.67 -11.26
CA SER A 204 3.07 -3.19 -10.83
C SER A 204 4.11 -2.36 -11.56
N THR A 205 4.85 -1.57 -10.78
CA THR A 205 6.20 -1.07 -11.05
C THR A 205 6.77 -1.63 -12.36
N LYS A 206 7.00 -0.77 -13.35
CA LYS A 206 7.63 -1.17 -14.61
C LYS A 206 8.79 -2.10 -14.30
N LEU A 207 8.68 -3.34 -14.76
CA LEU A 207 9.79 -4.27 -14.80
C LEU A 207 10.82 -3.65 -15.75
N HIS A 208 11.71 -2.80 -15.25
CA HIS A 208 12.96 -2.52 -15.94
C HIS A 208 13.78 -3.80 -15.89
N GLY A 209 13.40 -4.75 -16.74
CA GLY A 209 14.30 -5.83 -17.11
C GLY A 209 15.58 -5.18 -17.66
N PRO A 210 16.78 -5.68 -17.31
CA PRO A 210 17.98 -5.22 -17.97
C PRO A 210 17.82 -5.53 -19.46
N VAL A 211 17.78 -4.48 -20.28
CA VAL A 211 17.95 -4.62 -21.72
C VAL A 211 19.37 -5.16 -21.91
N ILE A 212 19.48 -6.48 -22.06
CA ILE A 212 20.74 -7.11 -22.46
C ILE A 212 20.94 -6.72 -23.92
N PHE A 213 21.61 -5.60 -24.14
CA PHE A 213 22.26 -5.26 -25.39
C PHE A 213 23.44 -6.24 -25.55
N PHE A 214 23.20 -7.41 -26.16
CA PHE A 214 24.28 -8.23 -26.71
C PHE A 214 24.85 -7.52 -27.94
N ALA A 215 25.70 -6.52 -27.71
CA ALA A 215 26.64 -6.02 -28.70
C ALA A 215 27.96 -6.78 -28.53
N LEU A 216 28.02 -8.01 -29.03
CA LEU A 216 29.30 -8.71 -29.20
C LEU A 216 29.98 -8.15 -30.46
N LEU A 217 30.79 -7.11 -30.26
CA LEU A 217 31.99 -6.93 -31.06
C LEU A 217 32.96 -8.06 -30.68
N SER A 218 33.12 -9.02 -31.58
CA SER A 218 34.36 -9.79 -31.63
C SER A 218 34.80 -9.90 -33.09
N SER A 219 35.62 -8.94 -33.47
CA SER A 219 36.55 -9.05 -34.58
C SER A 219 37.44 -10.28 -34.42
N PHE A 220 38.05 -10.68 -35.54
CA PHE A 220 39.03 -11.76 -35.73
C PHE A 220 38.44 -13.15 -36.03
N LEU A 221 38.23 -13.41 -37.32
CA LEU A 221 38.68 -14.69 -37.87
C LEU A 221 39.58 -14.46 -39.10
N VAL A 222 40.74 -15.06 -38.95
CA VAL A 222 41.97 -15.06 -39.73
C VAL A 222 41.77 -15.58 -41.16
N ILE A 223 42.42 -14.89 -42.11
CA ILE A 223 42.74 -15.38 -43.46
C ILE A 223 43.77 -16.50 -43.35
N PHE A 224 43.52 -17.69 -43.91
CA PHE A 224 44.57 -18.47 -44.56
C PHE A 224 43.99 -19.28 -45.74
N PHE A 225 44.62 -19.09 -46.89
CA PHE A 225 44.52 -19.91 -48.10
C PHE A 225 45.06 -21.31 -47.83
N GLN A 226 44.37 -22.36 -48.31
CA GLN A 226 44.91 -23.31 -49.30
C GLN A 226 43.78 -24.18 -49.87
#